data_AF-A0A7W1HAA2-F1
#
_entry.id   AF-A0A7W1HAA2-F1
#
_cell.length_a   1.000
_cell.length_b   1.000
_cell.length_c   1.000
_cell.angle_alpha   90.00
_cell.angle_beta   90.00
_cell.angle_gamma   90.00
#
_symmetry.space_group_name_H-M   'P 1'
#
loop_
_entity.id
_entity.type
_entity.pdbx_description
1 polymer ?
#
loop_
_entity_poly.entity_id
_entity_poly.type
_entity_poly.pdbx_seq_one_letter_code
_entity_poly.pdbx_strand_id
1 'polypeptide(L)'
;MDTTTEELGFETGDETSIDAEIEGLRREIEPPVLRRFEKVAAKYDRPLVPIRNGVCYGCFVRFPTSRLAVFGEKRPATCENCGRLLYQIP
;
A
#
# COMPACT_ATOMS: atom_id res chain seq x y z
N MET A 1 8.23 26.91 -9.82
CA MET A 1 7.85 27.75 -8.67
C MET A 1 6.36 27.55 -8.51
N ASP A 2 5.98 26.59 -7.66
CA ASP A 2 4.58 26.28 -7.37
C ASP A 2 4.20 27.01 -6.08
N THR A 3 3.55 28.15 -6.23
CA THR A 3 3.31 29.14 -5.15
C THR A 3 2.16 28.74 -4.21
N THR A 4 1.76 27.47 -4.17
CA THR A 4 0.55 27.06 -3.43
C THR A 4 0.86 26.43 -2.07
N THR A 5 2.10 25.98 -1.83
CA THR A 5 2.43 25.20 -0.62
C THR A 5 2.72 26.08 0.60
N GLU A 6 3.30 27.27 0.41
CA GLU A 6 3.74 28.17 1.50
C GLU A 6 2.57 28.83 2.27
N GLU A 7 1.41 29.04 1.64
CA GLU A 7 0.26 29.67 2.33
C GLU A 7 -0.45 28.74 3.33
N LEU A 8 -0.20 27.43 3.26
CA LEU A 8 -0.89 26.43 4.07
C LEU A 8 -0.09 25.98 5.31
N GLY A 9 1.10 26.53 5.56
CA GLY A 9 1.89 26.25 6.76
C GLY A 9 2.34 24.80 6.90
N PHE A 10 2.37 24.02 5.80
CA PHE A 10 2.96 22.69 5.83
C PHE A 10 4.48 22.81 5.84
N GLU A 11 5.09 22.43 6.96
CA GLU A 11 6.53 22.18 7.03
C GLU A 11 6.84 21.02 6.09
N THR A 12 7.21 21.32 4.84
CA THR A 12 7.73 20.30 3.94
C THR A 12 9.11 19.92 4.48
N GLY A 13 9.18 18.80 5.21
CA GLY A 13 10.47 18.21 5.57
C GLY A 13 11.30 18.04 4.29
N ASP A 14 12.61 18.26 4.40
CA ASP A 14 13.54 18.20 3.26
C ASP A 14 13.27 16.94 2.43
N GLU A 15 12.93 17.08 1.14
CA GLU A 15 12.55 15.95 0.25
C GLU A 15 13.62 14.84 0.24
N THR A 16 14.89 15.22 0.43
CA THR A 16 16.04 14.32 0.52
C THR A 16 16.01 13.40 1.75
N SER A 17 15.36 13.84 2.84
CA SER A 17 15.23 13.05 4.07
C SER A 17 14.24 11.89 3.91
N ILE A 18 13.15 12.12 3.18
CA ILE A 18 12.09 11.14 2.96
C ILE A 18 12.58 10.01 2.06
N ASP A 19 13.30 10.34 0.98
CA ASP A 19 13.87 9.33 0.07
C ASP A 19 14.88 8.42 0.76
N ALA A 20 15.72 8.99 1.64
CA ALA A 20 16.69 8.23 2.42
C ALA A 20 16.00 7.26 3.39
N GLU A 21 14.92 7.70 4.04
CA GLU A 21 14.12 6.86 4.94
C GLU A 21 13.40 5.74 4.18
N ILE A 22 12.80 6.04 3.01
CA ILE A 22 12.19 5.03 2.13
C ILE A 22 13.21 3.96 1.73
N GLU A 23 14.41 4.37 1.34
CA GLU A 23 15.46 3.44 0.94
C GLU A 23 15.97 2.60 2.12
N GLY A 24 16.01 3.18 3.33
CA GLY A 24 16.25 2.43 4.57
C GLY A 24 15.22 1.33 4.78
N LEU A 25 13.93 1.67 4.73
CA LEU A 25 12.81 0.73 4.92
C LEU A 25 12.79 -0.37 3.85
N ARG A 26 13.12 -0.04 2.59
CA ARG A 26 13.18 -1.03 1.49
C ARG A 26 14.16 -2.17 1.78
N ARG A 27 15.26 -1.89 2.48
CA ARG A 27 16.28 -2.90 2.82
C ARG A 27 15.83 -3.87 3.90
N GLU A 28 14.83 -3.49 4.70
CA GLU A 28 14.25 -4.34 5.75
C GLU A 28 13.16 -5.29 5.21
N ILE A 29 12.65 -5.03 4.00
CA ILE A 29 11.57 -5.81 3.40
C ILE A 29 12.13 -6.99 2.60
N GLU A 30 11.56 -8.18 2.79
CA GLU A 30 11.91 -9.37 1.97
C GLU A 30 11.81 -9.05 0.47
N PRO A 31 12.85 -9.30 -0.36
CA PRO A 31 12.86 -8.92 -1.77
C PRO A 31 11.64 -9.40 -2.60
N PRO A 32 11.07 -10.60 -2.38
CA PRO A 32 9.85 -11.02 -3.07
C PRO A 32 8.62 -10.14 -2.75
N VAL A 33 8.51 -9.64 -1.53
CA VAL A 33 7.41 -8.77 -1.09
C VAL A 33 7.59 -7.38 -1.69
N LEU A 34 8.80 -6.82 -1.63
CA LEU A 34 9.11 -5.51 -2.21
C LEU A 34 8.83 -5.48 -3.72
N ARG A 35 9.33 -6.47 -4.47
CA ARG A 35 9.07 -6.58 -5.92
C ARG A 35 7.57 -6.63 -6.26
N ARG A 36 6.77 -7.25 -5.39
CA ARG A 36 5.32 -7.32 -5.59
C ARG A 36 4.67 -5.96 -5.35
N PHE A 37 5.10 -5.26 -4.31
CA PHE A 37 4.65 -3.90 -4.02
C PHE A 37 4.97 -2.94 -5.17
N GLU A 38 6.21 -2.92 -5.66
CA GLU A 38 6.66 -2.04 -6.75
C GLU A 38 5.83 -2.23 -8.02
N LYS A 39 5.54 -3.49 -8.38
CA LYS A 39 4.67 -3.81 -9.53
C LYS A 39 3.26 -3.22 -9.39
N VAL A 40 2.73 -3.21 -8.18
CA VAL A 40 1.38 -2.68 -7.91
C VAL A 40 1.44 -1.15 -7.88
N ALA A 41 2.50 -0.58 -7.29
CA ALA A 41 2.72 0.86 -7.19
C ALA A 41 2.89 1.52 -8.58
N ALA A 42 3.47 0.81 -9.55
CA ALA A 42 3.55 1.26 -10.92
C ALA A 42 2.16 1.44 -11.60
N LYS A 43 1.10 0.83 -11.05
CA LYS A 43 -0.25 0.86 -11.62
C LYS A 43 -1.23 1.72 -10.81
N TYR A 44 -0.96 1.93 -9.51
CA TYR A 44 -1.91 2.58 -8.60
C TYR A 44 -1.19 3.49 -7.61
N ASP A 45 -1.69 4.71 -7.43
CA ASP A 45 -1.23 5.65 -6.40
C ASP A 45 -1.33 5.05 -4.98
N ARG A 46 -2.32 4.18 -4.77
CA ARG A 46 -2.51 3.41 -3.52
C ARG A 46 -2.38 1.91 -3.81
N PRO A 47 -1.16 1.35 -3.69
CA PRO A 47 -0.91 -0.06 -3.97
C PRO A 47 -1.35 -1.02 -2.86
N LEU A 48 -1.38 -0.53 -1.62
CA LEU A 48 -1.76 -1.29 -0.42
C LEU A 48 -3.09 -0.76 0.12
N VAL A 49 -4.08 -1.64 0.28
CA VAL A 49 -5.43 -1.27 0.73
C VAL A 49 -5.97 -2.24 1.77
N PRO A 50 -6.83 -1.77 2.69
CA PRO A 50 -7.38 -2.65 3.71
C PRO A 50 -8.49 -3.56 3.14
N ILE A 51 -8.68 -4.69 3.79
CA ILE A 51 -9.92 -5.46 3.72
C ILE A 51 -10.75 -5.14 4.96
N ARG A 52 -12.02 -4.76 4.78
CA ARG A 52 -12.99 -4.67 5.88
C ARG A 52 -14.28 -5.35 5.50
N ASN A 53 -14.84 -6.14 6.41
CA ASN A 53 -16.08 -6.91 6.18
C ASN A 53 -16.06 -7.72 4.87
N GLY A 54 -14.88 -8.23 4.52
CA GLY A 54 -14.63 -8.99 3.29
C GLY A 54 -14.63 -8.18 2.00
N VAL A 55 -14.51 -6.87 2.05
CA VAL A 55 -14.49 -5.97 0.87
C VAL A 55 -13.10 -5.41 0.65
N CYS A 56 -12.64 -5.40 -0.60
CA CYS A 56 -11.42 -4.72 -1.03
C CYS A 56 -11.66 -3.20 -1.16
N TYR A 57 -10.98 -2.37 -0.37
CA TYR A 57 -11.17 -0.91 -0.41
C TYR A 57 -10.48 -0.21 -1.59
N GLY A 58 -9.87 -0.97 -2.51
CA GLY A 58 -9.36 -0.44 -3.77
C GLY A 58 -10.30 -0.57 -4.97
N CYS A 59 -11.21 -1.55 -4.96
CA CYS A 59 -12.15 -1.79 -6.07
C CYS A 59 -13.58 -2.13 -5.63
N PHE A 60 -13.83 -2.13 -4.32
CA PHE A 60 -15.13 -2.37 -3.69
C PHE A 60 -15.78 -3.73 -3.97
N VAL A 61 -15.04 -4.68 -4.52
CA VAL A 61 -15.50 -6.06 -4.68
C VAL A 61 -15.44 -6.81 -3.34
N ARG A 62 -16.50 -7.58 -3.08
CA ARG A 62 -16.61 -8.49 -1.93
C ARG A 62 -15.99 -9.84 -2.27
N PHE A 63 -15.16 -10.36 -1.37
CA PHE A 63 -14.59 -11.70 -1.51
C PHE A 63 -15.54 -12.78 -0.99
N PRO A 64 -15.50 -13.99 -1.59
CA PRO A 64 -16.16 -15.17 -1.03
C PRO A 64 -15.64 -15.52 0.37
N THR A 65 -16.50 -16.10 1.22
CA THR A 65 -16.15 -16.48 2.61
C THR A 65 -14.98 -17.45 2.69
N SER A 66 -14.86 -18.38 1.74
CA SER A 66 -13.73 -19.31 1.64
C SER A 66 -12.38 -18.60 1.51
N ARG A 67 -12.35 -17.46 0.81
CA ARG A 67 -11.13 -16.66 0.66
C ARG A 67 -10.84 -15.82 1.90
N LEU A 68 -11.87 -15.41 2.63
CA LEU A 68 -11.70 -14.66 3.88
C LEU A 68 -10.93 -15.44 4.94
N ALA A 69 -11.04 -16.77 4.94
CA ALA A 69 -10.31 -17.64 5.86
C ALA A 69 -8.78 -17.65 5.66
N VAL A 70 -8.29 -17.20 4.50
CA VAL A 70 -6.86 -17.14 4.15
C VAL A 70 -6.27 -15.76 4.46
N PHE A 71 -7.12 -14.75 4.71
CA PHE A 71 -6.66 -13.44 5.14
C PHE A 71 -6.30 -13.49 6.64
N GLY A 72 -5.11 -13.00 6.98
CA GLY A 72 -4.55 -13.09 8.34
C GLY A 72 -3.26 -13.92 8.45
N GLU A 73 -2.81 -14.54 7.36
CA GLU A 73 -1.47 -15.13 7.29
C GLU A 73 -0.36 -14.06 7.33
N LYS A 74 0.87 -14.45 7.67
CA LYS A 74 2.05 -13.56 7.82
C LYS A 74 2.47 -12.81 6.54
N ARG A 75 1.81 -13.03 5.41
CA ARG A 75 2.15 -12.40 4.11
C ARG A 75 0.99 -11.56 3.60
N PRO A 76 1.26 -10.38 2.99
CA PRO A 76 0.22 -9.56 2.39
C PRO A 76 -0.45 -10.31 1.24
N ALA A 77 -1.79 -10.41 1.31
CA ALA A 77 -2.57 -11.05 0.27
C ALA A 77 -2.74 -10.12 -0.94
N THR A 78 -3.35 -10.61 -2.01
CA THR A 78 -3.64 -9.81 -3.21
C THR A 78 -5.09 -9.96 -3.62
N CYS A 79 -5.68 -8.85 -4.04
CA CYS A 79 -7.03 -8.84 -4.61
C CYS A 79 -7.01 -9.52 -5.98
N GLU A 80 -7.79 -10.57 -6.15
CA GLU A 80 -7.92 -11.28 -7.44
C GLU A 80 -8.63 -10.44 -8.50
N ASN A 81 -9.40 -9.44 -8.08
CA ASN A 81 -10.12 -8.58 -9.02
C ASN A 81 -9.24 -7.45 -9.57
N CYS A 82 -8.55 -6.69 -8.71
CA CYS A 82 -7.80 -5.50 -9.13
C CYS A 82 -6.27 -5.63 -9.00
N GLY A 83 -5.77 -6.68 -8.35
CA GLY A 83 -4.34 -6.91 -8.18
C GLY A 83 -3.66 -6.09 -7.07
N ARG A 84 -4.38 -5.22 -6.35
CA ARG A 84 -3.80 -4.48 -5.21
C ARG A 84 -3.42 -5.41 -4.05
N LEU A 85 -2.41 -5.01 -3.30
CA LEU A 85 -2.02 -5.68 -2.06
C LEU A 85 -3.01 -5.38 -0.96
N LEU A 86 -3.24 -6.39 -0.12
CA LEU A 86 -4.24 -6.37 0.92
C LEU A 86 -3.57 -6.54 2.28
N TYR A 87 -4.02 -5.73 3.24
CA TYR A 87 -3.71 -5.90 4.65
C TYR A 87 -5.00 -5.96 5.47
N GLN A 88 -4.92 -6.64 6.60
CA GLN A 88 -6.00 -6.68 7.56
C GLN A 88 -5.73 -5.61 8.62
N ILE A 89 -6.75 -4.81 8.90
CA ILE A 89 -6.74 -3.93 10.07
C ILE A 89 -7.29 -4.78 11.22
N PRO A 90 -6.53 -4.97 12.33
CA PRO A 90 -7.03 -5.69 13.49
C PRO A 90 -8.27 -5.03 14.10
#